data_AF-A0AAV4BTH5-F1
#
_entry.id   AF-A0AAV4BTH5-F1
#
_cell.length_a   1.000
_cell.length_b   1.000
_cell.length_c   1.000
_cell.angle_alpha   90.00
_cell.angle_beta   90.00
_cell.angle_gamma   90.00
#
_symmetry.space_group_name_H-M   'P 1'
#
loop_
_entity.id
_entity.type
_entity.pdbx_description
1 polymer ?
#
loop_
_entity_poly.entity_id
_entity_poly.type
_entity_poly.pdbx_seq_one_letter_code
_entity_poly.pdbx_strand_id
1 'polypeptide(L)'
;MELDAIKQLADAIREQTLHATQATTTTVSSMSAVAFKAPQFWQTNAKAWFIRLEASFNTHTPPITQDLTKFHHVIQLLDSSTARRVQAVLEDPPPSTTRWSQGAAGGTQTHDRSLLADLRSDTLATEQQMLLRSHV
;
A
#
# COMPACT_ATOMS: atom_id res chain seq x y z
N MET A 1 33.96 28.40 52.79
CA MET A 1 32.69 27.73 52.41
C MET A 1 32.41 27.79 50.90
N GLU A 2 33.15 28.57 50.10
CA GLU A 2 32.86 28.78 48.66
C GLU A 2 33.43 27.68 47.73
N LEU A 3 34.58 27.09 48.06
CA LEU A 3 35.18 26.02 47.25
C LEU A 3 34.35 24.72 47.23
N ASP A 4 33.61 24.44 48.31
CA ASP A 4 32.74 23.26 48.40
C ASP A 4 31.53 23.41 47.48
N ALA A 5 30.93 24.61 47.42
CA ALA A 5 29.83 24.92 46.52
C ALA A 5 30.22 24.80 45.04
N ILE A 6 31.43 25.24 44.67
CA ILE A 6 31.94 25.11 43.29
C ILE A 6 32.19 23.65 42.94
N LYS A 7 32.72 22.85 43.87
CA LYS A 7 32.91 21.41 43.68
C LYS A 7 31.58 20.68 43.53
N GLN A 8 30.58 21.01 44.35
CA GLN A 8 29.23 20.44 44.23
C GLN A 8 28.54 20.82 42.92
N LEU A 9 28.69 22.07 42.47
CA LEU A 9 28.14 22.50 41.18
C LEU A 9 28.79 21.77 40.00
N ALA A 10 30.12 21.57 40.06
CA ALA A 10 30.85 20.83 39.05
C ALA A 10 30.42 19.36 38.98
N ASP A 11 30.16 18.73 40.14
CA ASP A 11 29.66 17.35 40.23
C ASP A 11 28.23 17.25 39.69
N ALA A 12 27.34 18.17 40.10
CA ALA A 12 25.96 18.21 39.62
C ALA A 12 25.83 18.38 38.10
N ILE A 13 26.68 19.20 37.47
CA ILE A 13 26.70 19.34 36.00
C ILE A 13 27.15 18.04 35.33
N ARG A 14 28.09 17.33 35.94
CA ARG A 14 28.61 16.05 35.44
C ARG A 14 27.55 14.96 35.54
N GLU A 15 26.79 14.92 36.63
CA GLU A 15 25.63 14.04 36.79
C GLU A 15 24.52 14.36 35.79
N GLN A 16 24.16 15.63 35.63
CA GLN A 16 23.16 16.05 34.63
C GLN A 16 23.57 15.68 33.20
N THR A 17 24.86 15.77 32.86
CA THR A 17 25.40 15.37 31.56
C THR A 17 25.35 13.85 31.34
N LEU A 18 25.54 13.05 32.40
CA LEU A 18 25.39 11.58 32.37
C LEU A 18 23.94 11.15 32.17
N HIS A 19 22.98 11.86 32.79
CA HIS A 19 21.55 11.60 32.63
C HIS A 19 21.01 12.03 31.25
N ALA A 20 21.46 13.16 30.71
CA ALA A 20 21.03 13.67 29.40
C ALA A 20 21.47 12.81 28.20
N THR A 21 22.50 11.97 28.36
CA THR A 21 22.98 11.08 27.30
C THR A 21 22.08 9.85 27.06
N GLN A 22 21.16 9.54 27.98
CA GLN A 22 20.35 8.31 27.93
C GLN A 22 18.92 8.49 27.37
N ALA A 23 18.50 9.72 27.05
CA ALA A 23 17.14 10.01 26.60
C ALA A 23 17.05 10.44 25.13
N THR A 24 17.91 9.93 24.25
CA THR A 24 17.61 9.80 22.82
C THR A 24 18.30 8.55 22.28
N THR A 25 18.03 7.39 22.89
CA THR A 25 18.04 6.18 22.10
C THR A 25 16.83 6.26 21.18
N THR A 26 17.00 6.97 20.05
CA THR A 26 16.34 6.56 18.82
C THR A 26 16.69 5.11 18.71
N THR A 27 15.73 4.28 19.10
CA THR A 27 15.77 2.86 18.90
C THR A 27 15.83 2.77 17.39
N VAL A 28 17.04 2.69 16.85
CA VAL A 28 17.28 1.88 15.66
C VAL A 28 16.83 0.52 16.11
N SER A 29 15.52 0.28 16.02
CA SER A 29 14.97 -1.04 15.98
C SER A 29 15.79 -1.67 14.88
N SER A 30 16.77 -2.46 15.28
CA SER A 30 17.34 -3.48 14.45
C SER A 30 16.11 -4.27 14.05
N MET A 31 15.53 -3.88 12.90
CA MET A 31 14.55 -4.64 12.17
C MET A 31 15.32 -5.90 11.86
N SER A 32 15.29 -6.83 12.81
CA SER A 32 15.44 -8.24 12.58
C SER A 32 14.47 -8.49 11.45
N ALA A 33 15.01 -8.51 10.24
CA ALA A 33 14.28 -8.77 9.02
C ALA A 33 13.79 -10.20 9.18
N VAL A 34 12.63 -10.35 9.83
CA VAL A 34 11.82 -11.54 9.69
C VAL A 34 11.76 -11.73 8.19
N ALA A 35 12.25 -12.88 7.74
CA ALA A 35 12.43 -13.16 6.32
C ALA A 35 11.06 -13.14 5.65
N PHE A 36 10.63 -11.95 5.24
CA PHE A 36 9.41 -11.71 4.52
C PHE A 36 9.58 -12.37 3.16
N LYS A 37 8.99 -13.55 3.01
CA LYS A 37 9.10 -14.34 1.80
C LYS A 37 8.14 -13.80 0.75
N ALA A 38 8.57 -12.72 0.12
CA ALA A 38 7.79 -12.02 -0.87
C ALA A 38 7.55 -12.88 -2.13
N PRO A 39 6.40 -12.71 -2.80
CA PRO A 39 6.16 -13.30 -4.10
C PRO A 39 7.02 -12.61 -5.18
N GLN A 40 7.55 -13.40 -6.13
CA GLN A 40 8.21 -12.87 -7.32
C GLN A 40 7.28 -11.92 -8.10
N PHE A 41 7.82 -10.79 -8.56
CA PHE A 41 7.06 -9.79 -9.31
C PHE A 41 6.52 -10.33 -10.65
N TRP A 42 5.27 -9.98 -10.98
CA TRP A 42 4.61 -10.37 -12.23
C TRP A 42 4.42 -9.16 -13.14
N GLN A 43 5.34 -8.99 -14.11
CA GLN A 43 5.29 -7.87 -15.07
C GLN A 43 4.02 -7.88 -15.94
N THR A 44 3.46 -9.06 -16.24
CA THR A 44 2.25 -9.22 -17.05
C THR A 44 0.96 -8.87 -16.30
N ASN A 45 0.97 -8.95 -14.96
CA ASN A 45 -0.20 -8.64 -14.13
C ASN A 45 0.22 -8.08 -12.77
N ALA A 46 0.75 -6.86 -12.80
CA ALA A 46 1.20 -6.16 -11.60
C ALA A 46 0.06 -5.98 -10.57
N LYS A 47 -1.19 -5.77 -11.02
CA LYS A 47 -2.35 -5.58 -10.14
C LYS A 47 -2.62 -6.82 -9.29
N ALA A 48 -2.66 -8.01 -9.89
CA ALA A 48 -2.86 -9.26 -9.14
C ALA A 48 -1.69 -9.53 -8.19
N TRP A 49 -0.46 -9.19 -8.60
CA TRP A 49 0.70 -9.31 -7.72
C TRP A 49 0.60 -8.40 -6.49
N PHE A 50 0.18 -7.14 -6.64
CA PHE A 50 -0.02 -6.22 -5.52
C PHE A 50 -1.07 -6.73 -4.52
N ILE A 51 -2.20 -7.27 -5.01
CA ILE A 51 -3.23 -7.87 -4.13
C ILE A 51 -2.63 -9.00 -3.29
N ARG A 52 -1.82 -9.86 -3.92
CA ARG A 52 -1.14 -10.97 -3.24
C ARG A 52 -0.09 -10.48 -2.24
N LEU A 53 0.63 -9.41 -2.58
CA LEU A 53 1.62 -8.80 -1.70
C LEU A 53 0.96 -8.19 -0.46
N GLU A 54 -0.14 -7.45 -0.63
CA GLU A 54 -0.93 -6.89 0.48
C GLU A 54 -1.45 -7.99 1.42
N ALA A 55 -1.94 -9.10 0.87
CA ALA A 55 -2.33 -10.25 1.69
C ALA A 55 -1.13 -10.81 2.49
N SER A 56 0.06 -10.86 1.88
CA SER A 56 1.28 -11.34 2.53
C SER A 56 1.68 -10.45 3.71
N PHE A 57 1.57 -9.12 3.57
CA PHE A 57 1.81 -8.16 4.66
C PHE A 57 0.84 -8.36 5.84
N ASN A 58 -0.43 -8.64 5.56
CA ASN A 58 -1.43 -8.91 6.61
C ASN A 58 -1.21 -10.26 7.31
N THR A 59 -0.73 -11.28 6.60
CA THR A 59 -0.44 -12.60 7.17
C THR A 59 0.92 -12.70 7.86
N HIS A 60 1.81 -11.72 7.65
CA HIS A 60 3.10 -11.66 8.32
C HIS A 60 2.91 -11.50 9.84
N THR A 61 3.82 -12.04 10.64
CA THR A 61 3.74 -11.95 12.11
C THR A 61 5.05 -11.33 12.65
N PRO A 62 5.03 -10.09 13.16
CA PRO A 62 3.88 -9.19 13.28
C PRO A 62 3.39 -8.63 11.92
N PRO A 63 2.10 -8.27 11.76
CA PRO A 63 1.59 -7.73 10.49
C PRO A 63 2.32 -6.44 10.07
N ILE A 64 2.55 -6.30 8.76
CA ILE A 64 3.15 -5.09 8.19
C ILE A 64 2.03 -4.12 7.82
N THR A 65 1.76 -3.16 8.71
CA THR A 65 0.62 -2.23 8.57
C THR A 65 1.02 -0.82 8.16
N GLN A 66 2.26 -0.40 8.43
CA GLN A 66 2.72 0.95 8.09
C GLN A 66 2.96 1.09 6.58
N ASP A 67 2.29 2.08 5.96
CA ASP A 67 2.38 2.34 4.52
C ASP A 67 3.83 2.61 4.06
N LEU A 68 4.62 3.33 4.85
CA LEU A 68 6.03 3.59 4.55
C LEU A 68 6.85 2.29 4.51
N THR A 69 6.59 1.36 5.42
CA THR A 69 7.25 0.05 5.44
C THR A 69 6.83 -0.81 4.26
N LYS A 70 5.54 -0.82 3.92
CA LYS A 70 5.03 -1.52 2.72
C LYS A 70 5.68 -0.97 1.45
N PHE A 71 5.78 0.36 1.33
CA PHE A 71 6.44 1.02 0.22
C PHE A 71 7.90 0.60 0.09
N HIS A 72 8.67 0.61 1.19
CA HIS A 72 10.06 0.14 1.17
C HIS A 72 10.19 -1.33 0.76
N HIS A 73 9.25 -2.19 1.15
CA HIS A 73 9.23 -3.58 0.68
C HIS A 73 8.93 -3.68 -0.82
N VAL A 74 7.94 -2.94 -1.32
CA VAL A 74 7.61 -2.92 -2.75
C VAL A 74 8.82 -2.53 -3.58
N ILE A 75 9.51 -1.43 -3.22
CA ILE A 75 10.69 -0.96 -3.96
C ILE A 75 11.80 -2.01 -4.01
N GLN A 76 12.06 -2.71 -2.89
CA GLN A 76 13.06 -3.78 -2.83
C GLN A 76 12.71 -5.01 -3.69
N LEU A 77 11.44 -5.20 -4.04
CA LEU A 77 10.97 -6.34 -4.84
C LEU A 77 10.93 -6.06 -6.34
N LEU A 78 11.01 -4.78 -6.73
CA LEU A 78 11.09 -4.41 -8.14
C LEU A 78 12.53 -4.63 -8.64
N ASP A 79 12.68 -5.36 -9.73
CA ASP A 79 13.97 -5.50 -10.39
C ASP A 79 14.39 -4.19 -11.08
N SER A 80 15.68 -4.01 -11.34
CA SER A 80 16.24 -2.79 -11.95
C SER A 80 15.57 -2.41 -13.29
N SER A 81 15.15 -3.39 -14.10
CA SER A 81 14.45 -3.11 -15.37
C SER A 81 13.04 -2.56 -15.14
N THR A 82 12.35 -3.06 -14.11
CA THR A 82 11.02 -2.58 -13.72
C THR A 82 11.10 -1.22 -13.03
N ALA A 83 12.07 -1.02 -12.12
CA ALA A 83 12.33 0.26 -11.49
C ALA A 83 12.65 1.34 -12.53
N ARG A 84 13.50 1.02 -13.54
CA ARG A 84 13.79 1.93 -14.66
C ARG A 84 12.56 2.28 -15.48
N ARG A 85 11.65 1.33 -15.74
CA ARG A 85 10.39 1.61 -16.45
C ARG A 85 9.47 2.53 -15.64
N VAL A 86 9.35 2.32 -14.34
CA VAL A 86 8.57 3.20 -13.46
C VAL A 86 9.19 4.60 -13.43
N GLN A 87 10.51 4.69 -13.29
CA GLN A 87 11.24 5.96 -13.36
C GLN A 87 10.99 6.67 -14.69
N ALA A 88 11.12 5.99 -15.83
CA ALA A 88 10.88 6.58 -17.14
C ALA A 88 9.45 7.13 -17.27
N VAL A 89 8.44 6.44 -16.71
CA VAL A 89 7.05 6.92 -16.69
C VAL A 89 6.86 8.14 -15.78
N LEU A 90 7.66 8.27 -14.71
CA LEU A 90 7.61 9.42 -13.81
C LEU A 90 8.33 10.64 -14.39
N GLU A 91 9.46 10.43 -15.09
CA GLU A 91 10.29 11.47 -15.68
C GLU A 91 9.75 11.96 -17.03
N ASP A 92 9.32 11.03 -17.87
CA ASP A 92 8.70 11.27 -19.17
C ASP A 92 7.32 10.59 -19.18
N PRO A 93 6.31 11.20 -18.52
CA PRO A 93 4.96 10.66 -18.59
C PRO A 93 4.52 10.65 -20.06
N PRO A 94 3.98 9.53 -20.56
CA PRO A 94 3.59 9.43 -21.97
C PRO A 94 2.64 10.58 -22.30
N PRO A 95 2.82 11.25 -23.46
CA PRO A 95 2.13 12.48 -23.81
C PRO A 95 0.64 12.28 -23.65
N SER A 96 0.10 12.92 -22.60
CA SER A 96 -1.28 12.93 -22.12
C SER A 96 -2.26 12.12 -22.96
N THR A 97 -2.15 10.78 -22.95
CA THR A 97 -3.31 9.98 -23.29
C THR A 97 -4.15 10.08 -22.04
N THR A 98 -5.16 10.92 -22.13
CA THR A 98 -6.16 11.15 -21.09
C THR A 98 -6.98 9.87 -20.86
N ARG A 99 -6.39 8.66 -20.76
CA ARG A 99 -7.11 7.45 -20.35
C ARG A 99 -7.49 7.53 -18.87
N TRP A 100 -6.61 8.10 -18.04
CA TRP A 100 -6.83 8.26 -16.60
C TRP A 100 -7.82 9.38 -16.27
N SER A 101 -8.13 10.25 -17.24
CA SER A 101 -9.06 11.39 -17.08
C SER A 101 -10.24 11.41 -18.08
N GLN A 102 -10.27 10.57 -19.13
CA GLN A 102 -11.42 10.38 -20.06
C GLN A 102 -12.34 9.22 -19.65
N GLY A 103 -12.40 8.88 -18.36
CA GLY A 103 -13.51 8.08 -17.85
C GLY A 103 -14.74 8.91 -17.48
N ALA A 104 -14.63 10.24 -17.40
CA ALA A 104 -15.63 11.07 -16.71
C ALA A 104 -16.25 12.22 -17.52
N ALA A 105 -15.79 12.54 -18.74
CA ALA A 105 -16.35 13.67 -19.49
C ALA A 105 -16.37 13.44 -21.01
N GLY A 106 -17.57 13.21 -21.56
CA GLY A 106 -17.89 13.17 -23.00
C GLY A 106 -17.78 11.75 -23.60
N GLY A 107 -18.83 10.96 -23.82
CA GLY A 107 -20.19 11.33 -24.20
C GLY A 107 -20.38 11.22 -25.72
N THR A 108 -20.45 9.99 -26.26
CA THR A 108 -21.52 9.63 -27.21
C THR A 108 -21.99 8.21 -26.92
N GLN A 109 -23.22 8.17 -26.41
CA GLN A 109 -24.05 7.01 -26.24
C GLN A 109 -24.51 6.51 -27.61
N THR A 110 -24.16 5.27 -27.98
CA THR A 110 -24.82 4.36 -28.96
C THR A 110 -23.95 3.08 -28.93
N HIS A 111 -24.30 1.91 -28.38
CA HIS A 111 -25.52 1.12 -28.53
C HIS A 111 -25.66 0.05 -27.42
N ASP A 112 -24.86 0.08 -26.35
CA ASP A 112 -24.69 -1.07 -25.43
C ASP A 112 -25.41 -0.86 -24.08
N ARG A 113 -26.70 -0.54 -24.12
CA ARG A 113 -27.56 -0.49 -22.92
C ARG A 113 -28.79 -1.37 -23.02
N SER A 114 -29.06 -1.92 -24.20
CA SER A 114 -30.12 -2.91 -24.38
C SER A 114 -29.71 -4.29 -23.85
N LEU A 115 -28.44 -4.71 -23.99
CA LEU A 115 -28.00 -6.05 -23.57
C LEU A 115 -28.12 -6.29 -22.05
N LEU A 116 -27.85 -5.28 -21.21
CA LEU A 116 -27.96 -5.42 -19.75
C LEU A 116 -29.41 -5.24 -19.22
N ALA A 117 -30.31 -4.67 -20.01
CA ALA A 117 -31.73 -4.61 -19.71
C ALA A 117 -32.46 -5.87 -20.19
N ASP A 118 -32.03 -6.41 -21.34
CA ASP A 118 -32.51 -7.66 -21.94
C ASP A 118 -32.15 -8.85 -21.06
N LEU A 119 -30.89 -8.94 -20.59
CA LEU A 119 -30.44 -10.03 -19.72
C LEU A 119 -31.18 -10.04 -18.35
N ARG A 120 -31.50 -8.86 -17.82
CA ARG A 120 -32.24 -8.74 -16.56
C ARG A 120 -33.72 -9.10 -16.73
N SER A 121 -34.29 -8.82 -17.90
CA SER A 121 -35.66 -9.16 -18.24
C SER A 121 -35.83 -10.66 -18.50
N ASP A 122 -34.86 -11.31 -19.13
CA ASP A 122 -34.85 -12.75 -19.39
C ASP A 122 -34.77 -13.57 -18.08
N THR A 123 -33.99 -13.07 -17.12
CA THR A 123 -33.88 -13.67 -15.78
C THR A 123 -35.19 -13.54 -14.99
N LEU A 124 -35.82 -12.35 -15.01
CA LEU A 124 -37.09 -12.10 -14.31
C LEU A 124 -38.27 -12.85 -14.94
N ALA A 125 -38.30 -13.00 -16.27
CA ALA A 125 -39.32 -13.77 -16.97
C ALA A 125 -39.25 -15.26 -16.58
N THR A 126 -38.04 -15.81 -16.49
CA THR A 126 -37.80 -17.20 -16.07
C THR A 126 -38.22 -17.44 -14.62
N GLU A 127 -37.88 -16.55 -13.70
CA GLU A 127 -38.28 -16.69 -12.28
C GLU A 127 -39.80 -16.57 -12.09
N GLN A 128 -40.45 -15.62 -12.77
CA GLN A 128 -41.92 -15.47 -12.72
C GLN A 128 -42.65 -16.69 -13.29
N GLN A 129 -42.09 -17.34 -14.31
CA GLN A 129 -42.66 -18.56 -14.89
C GLN A 129 -42.48 -19.79 -13.98
N MET A 130 -41.39 -19.87 -13.22
CA MET A 130 -41.21 -20.91 -12.21
C MET A 130 -42.16 -20.73 -11.02
N LEU A 131 -42.34 -19.49 -10.56
CA LEU A 131 -43.26 -19.17 -9.47
C LEU A 131 -44.72 -19.50 -9.81
N LEU A 132 -45.16 -19.23 -11.06
CA LEU A 132 -46.53 -19.51 -11.50
C LEU A 132 -46.81 -21.02 -11.71
N ARG A 133 -45.77 -21.80 -12.01
CA ARG A 133 -45.85 -23.27 -12.19
C ARG A 133 -45.80 -24.06 -10.88
N SER A 134 -45.37 -23.43 -9.79
CA SER A 134 -45.22 -24.07 -8.48
C SER A 134 -46.49 -24.05 -7.62
N HIS A 135 -47.60 -23.48 -8.11
CA HIS A 135 -48.87 -23.36 -7.37
C HIS A 135 -50.09 -23.95 -8.13
N VAL A 136 -49.89 -25.02 -8.90
CA VAL A 136 -50.98 -25.91 -9.36
C VAL A 136 -50.69 -27.33 -8.91
#